data_AF-A0A356FUQ4-F1
#
_entry.id   AF-A0A356FUQ4-F1
#
_cell.length_a   1.000
_cell.length_b   1.000
_cell.length_c   1.000
_cell.angle_alpha   90.00
_cell.angle_beta   90.00
_cell.angle_gamma   90.00
#
_symmetry.space_group_name_H-M   'P 1'
#
loop_
_entity.id
_entity.type
_entity.pdbx_description
1 polymer ?
#
loop_
_entity_poly.entity_id
_entity_poly.type
_entity_poly.pdbx_seq_one_letter_code
_entity_poly.pdbx_strand_id
1 'polypeptide(L)'
;MKNSERIVVYSLGFILGMALVSVIFMRRAAFRDTTSDSIEDPAYLATVAKMEALPQDVESVMLKGQILDFGYLPSDLDRQQRVWLLQFKKSYPHVRVVQSLESGALIYSAADQIKLTLRPEIDVTDLSPMLQALELRLRNFNRKHNIAIIGVLDTKIDAVPRTIEAIRKWNHLYQSADPDFIIFRKIDY
;
A
#
# COMPACT_ATOMS: atom_id res chain seq x y z
N MET A 1 -7.16 -34.27 45.22
CA MET A 1 -8.03 -33.27 44.56
C MET A 1 -9.38 -33.88 44.31
N LYS A 2 -10.43 -33.29 44.90
CA LYS A 2 -11.82 -33.71 44.64
C LYS A 2 -12.22 -33.24 43.23
N ASN A 3 -13.10 -33.97 42.54
CA ASN A 3 -13.56 -33.61 41.18
C ASN A 3 -14.08 -32.17 41.07
N SER A 4 -14.67 -31.65 42.14
CA SER A 4 -15.14 -30.26 42.22
C SER A 4 -14.01 -29.21 42.12
N GLU A 5 -12.84 -29.46 42.71
CA GLU A 5 -11.68 -28.55 42.63
C GLU A 5 -11.09 -28.51 41.21
N ARG A 6 -11.07 -29.66 40.52
CA ARG A 6 -10.63 -29.74 39.12
C ARG A 6 -11.54 -28.94 38.19
N ILE A 7 -12.86 -29.05 38.38
CA ILE A 7 -13.85 -28.30 37.59
C ILE A 7 -13.65 -26.80 37.78
N VAL A 8 -13.46 -26.32 39.02
CA VAL A 8 -13.23 -24.89 39.29
C VAL A 8 -11.96 -24.38 38.61
N VAL A 9 -10.86 -25.13 38.68
CA VAL A 9 -9.58 -24.74 38.04
C VAL A 9 -9.72 -24.68 36.52
N TYR A 10 -10.40 -25.66 35.90
CA TYR A 10 -10.63 -25.66 34.45
C TYR A 10 -11.56 -24.54 34.02
N SER A 11 -12.63 -24.25 34.78
CA SER A 11 -13.53 -23.13 34.49
C SER A 11 -12.83 -21.78 34.59
N LEU A 12 -11.97 -21.59 35.61
CA LEU A 12 -11.23 -20.35 35.78
C LEU A 12 -10.20 -20.14 34.66
N GLY A 13 -9.48 -21.19 34.27
CA GLY A 13 -8.55 -21.16 33.15
C GLY A 13 -9.22 -20.88 31.81
N PHE A 14 -10.43 -21.43 31.60
CA PHE A 14 -11.22 -21.19 30.40
C PHE A 14 -11.69 -19.74 30.30
N ILE A 15 -12.17 -19.15 31.40
CA ILE A 15 -12.60 -17.75 31.43
C ILE A 15 -11.41 -16.81 31.17
N LEU A 16 -10.25 -17.08 31.78
CA LEU A 16 -9.03 -16.31 31.54
C LEU A 16 -8.55 -16.43 30.08
N GLY A 17 -8.62 -17.63 29.49
CA GLY A 17 -8.28 -17.85 28.09
C GLY A 17 -9.23 -17.10 27.13
N MET A 18 -10.54 -17.17 27.39
CA MET A 18 -11.56 -16.43 26.63
C MET A 18 -11.34 -14.91 26.71
N ALA A 19 -11.02 -14.38 27.89
CA ALA A 19 -10.74 -12.96 28.08
C ALA A 19 -9.50 -12.52 27.28
N LEU A 20 -8.42 -13.31 27.29
CA LEU A 20 -7.20 -13.01 26.54
C LEU A 20 -7.45 -13.00 25.03
N VAL A 21 -8.19 -13.99 24.52
CA VAL A 21 -8.57 -14.07 23.11
C VAL A 21 -9.47 -12.88 22.72
N SER A 22 -10.42 -12.51 23.58
CA SER A 22 -11.29 -11.35 23.36
C SER A 22 -10.48 -10.05 23.23
N VAL A 23 -9.47 -9.82 24.09
CA VAL A 23 -8.58 -8.65 23.99
C VAL A 23 -7.80 -8.66 22.68
N ILE A 24 -7.33 -9.82 22.21
CA ILE A 24 -6.62 -9.94 20.92
C ILE A 24 -7.55 -9.63 19.75
N PHE A 25 -8.79 -10.14 19.77
CA PHE A 25 -9.80 -9.83 18.75
C PHE A 25 -10.20 -8.35 18.78
N MET A 26 -10.35 -7.75 19.96
CA MET A 26 -10.70 -6.34 20.11
C MET A 26 -9.56 -5.42 19.63
N ARG A 27 -8.29 -5.77 19.88
CA ARG A 27 -7.13 -5.08 19.28
C ARG A 27 -7.11 -5.19 17.76
N ARG A 28 -7.41 -6.37 17.21
CA ARG A 28 -7.48 -6.58 15.75
C ARG A 28 -8.69 -5.90 15.11
N ALA A 29 -9.81 -5.82 15.80
CA ALA A 29 -11.01 -5.11 15.39
C ALA A 29 -10.76 -3.60 15.43
N ALA A 30 -10.19 -3.06 16.51
CA ALA A 30 -9.79 -1.65 16.59
C ALA A 30 -8.79 -1.26 15.49
N PHE A 31 -7.84 -2.15 15.16
CA PHE A 31 -6.92 -1.94 14.03
C PHE A 31 -7.64 -1.99 12.66
N ARG A 32 -8.72 -2.77 12.53
CA ARG A 32 -9.57 -2.83 11.33
C ARG A 32 -10.54 -1.63 11.24
N ASP A 33 -11.05 -1.15 12.37
CA ASP A 33 -11.95 0.00 12.45
C ASP A 33 -11.19 1.31 12.20
N THR A 34 -9.90 1.40 12.56
CA THR A 34 -9.01 2.47 12.07
C THR A 34 -8.66 2.38 10.58
N THR A 35 -9.10 1.33 9.87
CA THR A 35 -8.92 1.17 8.41
C THR A 35 -10.27 1.12 7.68
N SER A 36 -11.38 1.24 8.41
CA SER A 36 -12.72 1.36 7.83
C SER A 36 -13.16 2.81 8.00
N ASP A 37 -12.57 3.71 7.20
CA ASP A 37 -13.07 5.08 7.08
C ASP A 37 -14.54 5.02 6.65
N SER A 38 -15.42 5.32 7.62
CA SER A 38 -16.84 5.48 7.36
C SER A 38 -17.03 6.63 6.39
N ILE A 39 -17.86 6.43 5.37
CA ILE A 39 -18.22 7.39 4.31
C ILE A 39 -18.80 8.72 4.87
N GLU A 40 -19.06 8.79 6.18
CA GLU A 40 -19.62 9.94 6.90
C GLU A 40 -18.56 10.83 7.58
N ASP A 41 -17.25 10.61 7.39
CA ASP A 41 -16.23 11.52 7.92
C ASP A 41 -16.31 12.89 7.17
N PRO A 42 -16.57 14.01 7.87
CA PRO A 42 -16.57 15.34 7.26
C PRO A 42 -15.24 15.69 6.57
N ALA A 43 -14.12 15.11 7.02
CA ALA A 43 -12.83 15.24 6.36
C ALA A 43 -12.83 14.51 5.00
N TYR A 44 -13.38 13.29 4.93
CA TYR A 44 -13.57 12.55 3.68
C TYR A 44 -14.45 13.34 2.70
N LEU A 45 -15.57 13.89 3.16
CA LEU A 45 -16.48 14.70 2.32
C LEU A 45 -15.84 16.01 1.82
N ALA A 46 -15.01 16.67 2.64
CA ALA A 46 -14.24 17.84 2.23
C ALA A 46 -13.14 17.49 1.21
N THR A 47 -12.55 16.30 1.31
CA THR A 47 -11.60 15.77 0.31
C THR A 47 -12.31 15.46 -1.00
N VAL A 48 -13.48 14.81 -0.98
CA VAL A 48 -14.30 14.54 -2.17
C VAL A 48 -14.67 15.83 -2.91
N ALA A 49 -14.99 16.91 -2.19
CA ALA A 49 -15.27 18.22 -2.78
C ALA A 49 -14.06 18.87 -3.50
N LYS A 50 -12.83 18.41 -3.22
CA LYS A 50 -11.57 18.84 -3.86
C LYS A 50 -11.04 17.84 -4.88
N MET A 51 -11.67 16.67 -5.05
CA MET A 51 -11.21 15.66 -5.98
C MET A 51 -11.47 16.08 -7.42
N GLU A 52 -10.40 16.36 -8.15
CA GLU A 52 -10.47 16.56 -9.60
C GLU A 52 -10.83 15.24 -10.28
N ALA A 53 -11.69 15.29 -11.29
CA ALA A 53 -12.06 14.11 -12.07
C ALA A 53 -10.82 13.51 -12.76
N LEU A 54 -10.85 12.20 -13.03
CA LEU A 54 -9.82 11.58 -13.85
C LEU A 54 -9.79 12.21 -15.26
N PRO A 55 -8.61 12.34 -15.87
CA PRO A 55 -8.48 12.84 -17.24
C PRO A 55 -9.27 12.00 -18.25
N GLN A 56 -9.76 12.63 -19.33
CA GLN A 56 -10.59 11.96 -20.34
C GLN A 56 -9.85 10.84 -21.10
N ASP A 57 -8.53 10.93 -21.18
CA ASP A 57 -7.64 10.00 -21.87
C ASP A 57 -7.19 8.82 -20.98
N VAL A 58 -7.72 8.71 -19.76
CA VAL A 58 -7.39 7.60 -18.87
C VAL A 58 -7.87 6.26 -19.43
N GLU A 59 -7.11 5.21 -19.16
CA GLU A 59 -7.47 3.85 -19.53
C GLU A 59 -8.84 3.47 -18.96
N SER A 60 -9.72 2.93 -19.80
CA SER A 60 -11.15 2.72 -19.48
C SER A 60 -11.40 1.89 -18.22
N VAL A 61 -10.49 0.96 -17.90
CA VAL A 61 -10.57 0.16 -16.67
C VAL A 61 -10.41 1.01 -15.41
N MET A 62 -9.67 2.13 -15.47
CA MET A 62 -9.44 3.03 -14.35
C MET A 62 -10.70 3.78 -13.92
N LEU A 63 -11.64 4.00 -14.85
CA LEU A 63 -12.93 4.63 -14.56
C LEU A 63 -13.83 3.79 -13.63
N LYS A 64 -13.50 2.50 -13.43
CA LYS A 64 -14.21 1.62 -12.49
C LYS A 64 -13.71 1.78 -11.05
N GLY A 65 -12.58 2.47 -10.85
CA GLY A 65 -11.99 2.72 -9.55
C GLY A 65 -12.68 3.88 -8.84
N GLN A 66 -12.77 3.81 -7.51
CA GLN A 66 -13.16 4.93 -6.67
C GLN A 66 -11.92 5.77 -6.36
N ILE A 67 -11.99 7.09 -6.58
CA ILE A 67 -10.93 8.02 -6.18
C ILE A 67 -10.93 8.07 -4.65
N LEU A 68 -9.80 7.70 -4.04
CA LEU A 68 -9.55 7.82 -2.62
C LEU A 68 -8.92 9.16 -2.26
N ASP A 69 -8.00 9.63 -3.11
CA ASP A 69 -7.24 10.85 -2.87
C ASP A 69 -6.78 11.48 -4.20
N PHE A 70 -6.56 12.79 -4.17
CA PHE A 70 -6.09 13.59 -5.30
C PHE A 70 -5.21 14.75 -4.81
N GLY A 71 -4.18 15.07 -5.59
CA GLY A 71 -3.33 16.21 -5.31
C GLY A 71 -2.23 16.40 -6.33
N TYR A 72 -1.42 17.43 -6.09
CA TYR A 72 -0.30 17.80 -6.94
C TYR A 72 1.03 17.46 -6.29
N LEU A 73 1.97 16.94 -7.09
CA LEU A 73 3.33 16.66 -6.65
C LEU A 73 4.37 17.52 -7.40
N PRO A 74 5.50 17.86 -6.76
CA PRO A 74 5.82 17.58 -5.34
C PRO A 74 5.01 18.39 -4.33
N SER A 75 4.35 19.48 -4.75
CA SER A 75 3.46 20.26 -3.89
C SER A 75 2.40 21.02 -4.69
N ASP A 76 1.43 21.61 -4.00
CA ASP A 76 0.43 22.50 -4.62
C ASP A 76 0.99 23.82 -5.15
N LEU A 77 2.18 24.25 -4.70
CA LEU A 77 2.82 25.49 -5.14
C LEU A 77 3.76 25.27 -6.33
N ASP A 78 4.41 24.12 -6.37
CA ASP A 78 5.28 23.67 -7.47
C ASP A 78 4.67 22.41 -8.09
N ARG A 79 3.61 22.63 -8.89
CA ARG A 79 2.82 21.55 -9.48
C ARG A 79 3.50 21.04 -10.75
N GLN A 80 4.10 19.86 -10.66
CA GLN A 80 4.70 19.19 -11.82
C GLN A 80 3.84 18.02 -12.29
N GLN A 81 3.11 17.40 -11.36
CA GLN A 81 2.30 16.21 -11.63
C GLN A 81 0.94 16.33 -10.96
N ARG A 82 -0.11 15.84 -11.62
CA ARG A 82 -1.39 15.47 -11.00
C ARG A 82 -1.36 14.01 -10.62
N VAL A 83 -1.82 13.69 -9.43
CA VAL A 83 -1.81 12.33 -8.92
C VAL A 83 -3.19 11.98 -8.38
N TRP A 84 -3.69 10.81 -8.76
CA TRP A 84 -4.91 10.22 -8.21
C TRP A 84 -4.58 8.86 -7.59
N LEU A 85 -5.13 8.60 -6.41
CA LEU A 85 -5.14 7.29 -5.80
C LEU A 85 -6.51 6.65 -5.99
N LEU A 86 -6.54 5.47 -6.60
CA LEU A 86 -7.75 4.72 -6.92
C LEU A 86 -7.83 3.43 -6.11
N GLN A 87 -9.03 3.09 -5.66
CA GLN A 87 -9.36 1.81 -5.05
C GLN A 87 -10.42 1.07 -5.85
N PHE A 88 -10.23 -0.23 -6.04
CA PHE A 88 -11.16 -1.10 -6.75
C PHE A 88 -11.82 -2.08 -5.76
N LYS A 89 -13.15 -2.15 -5.78
CA LYS A 89 -13.94 -2.94 -4.81
C LYS A 89 -13.70 -4.45 -4.86
N LYS A 90 -13.30 -5.00 -6.02
CA LYS A 90 -13.21 -6.46 -6.26
C LYS A 90 -11.81 -6.96 -6.62
N SER A 91 -10.86 -6.07 -6.89
CA SER A 91 -9.52 -6.45 -7.35
C SER A 91 -8.47 -5.56 -6.71
N TYR A 92 -7.50 -6.19 -6.05
CA TYR A 92 -6.20 -5.58 -5.82
C TYR A 92 -5.55 -5.27 -7.20
N PRO A 93 -4.79 -4.17 -7.38
CA PRO A 93 -4.23 -3.27 -6.36
C PRO A 93 -4.92 -1.90 -6.20
N HIS A 94 -4.54 -1.17 -5.15
CA HIS A 94 -4.67 0.29 -5.12
C HIS A 94 -3.79 0.88 -6.21
N VAL A 95 -4.35 1.75 -7.05
CA VAL A 95 -3.66 2.26 -8.24
C VAL A 95 -3.33 3.72 -8.06
N ARG A 96 -2.10 4.08 -8.38
CA ARG A 96 -1.63 5.46 -8.53
C ARG A 96 -1.63 5.82 -10.01
N VAL A 97 -2.47 6.78 -10.38
CA VAL A 97 -2.49 7.40 -11.71
C VAL A 97 -1.74 8.72 -11.62
N VAL A 98 -0.77 8.93 -12.50
CA VAL A 98 0.02 10.16 -12.56
C VAL A 98 -0.12 10.76 -13.93
N GLN A 99 -0.38 12.05 -13.98
CA GLN A 99 -0.27 12.83 -15.20
C GLN A 99 0.85 13.86 -15.05
N SER A 100 1.78 13.85 -16.01
CA SER A 100 2.73 14.96 -16.15
C SER A 100 2.01 16.22 -16.61
N LEU A 101 2.21 17.35 -15.93
CA LEU A 101 1.66 18.63 -16.36
C LEU A 101 2.43 19.23 -17.55
N GLU A 102 3.68 18.81 -17.76
CA GLU A 102 4.50 19.25 -18.89
C GLU A 102 4.08 18.56 -20.19
N SER A 103 3.96 17.23 -20.18
CA SER A 103 3.71 16.45 -21.40
C SER A 103 2.27 15.97 -21.55
N GLY A 104 1.46 16.07 -20.48
CA GLY A 104 0.12 15.46 -20.42
C GLY A 104 0.13 13.94 -20.29
N ALA A 105 1.30 13.29 -20.31
CA ALA A 105 1.41 11.83 -20.35
C ALA A 105 0.91 11.18 -19.05
N LEU A 106 0.19 10.07 -19.21
CA LEU A 106 -0.36 9.27 -18.12
C LEU A 106 0.51 8.05 -17.82
N ILE A 107 0.78 7.82 -16.54
CA ILE A 107 1.53 6.68 -16.03
C ILE A 107 0.72 6.03 -14.91
N TYR A 108 0.72 4.70 -14.90
CA TYR A 108 -0.07 3.88 -13.98
C TYR A 108 0.86 2.99 -13.18
N SER A 109 0.65 2.92 -11.87
CA SER A 109 1.47 2.09 -10.97
C SER A 109 0.65 1.63 -9.76
N ALA A 110 1.11 0.60 -9.07
CA ALA A 110 0.58 0.31 -7.75
C ALA A 110 0.89 1.46 -6.79
N ALA A 111 -0.08 1.83 -5.94
CA ALA A 111 0.08 2.88 -4.96
C ALA A 111 0.76 2.39 -3.67
N ASP A 112 0.72 1.07 -3.40
CA ASP A 112 1.09 0.49 -2.13
C ASP A 112 2.37 -0.38 -2.17
N GLN A 113 3.06 -0.38 -3.32
CA GLN A 113 4.29 -1.13 -3.53
C GLN A 113 5.20 -0.51 -4.58
N ILE A 114 6.49 -0.83 -4.47
CA ILE A 114 7.52 -0.47 -5.45
C ILE A 114 8.29 -1.72 -5.89
N LYS A 115 8.89 -1.63 -7.07
CA LYS A 115 9.70 -2.69 -7.67
C LYS A 115 11.17 -2.33 -7.54
N LEU A 116 11.94 -3.26 -6.98
CA LEU A 116 13.39 -3.23 -6.97
C LEU A 116 13.94 -4.21 -7.98
N THR A 117 14.83 -3.73 -8.84
CA THR A 117 15.70 -4.60 -9.65
C THR A 117 16.99 -4.78 -8.85
N LEU A 118 17.17 -5.94 -8.24
CA LEU A 118 18.33 -6.26 -7.42
C LEU A 118 19.57 -6.41 -8.27
N ARG A 119 20.74 -6.18 -7.67
CA ARG A 119 22.00 -6.50 -8.33
C ARG A 119 22.18 -8.02 -8.43
N PRO A 120 22.84 -8.54 -9.48
CA PRO A 120 22.98 -9.99 -9.71
C PRO A 120 23.60 -10.76 -8.53
N GLU A 121 24.48 -10.10 -7.77
CA GLU A 121 25.19 -10.64 -6.62
C GLU A 121 24.42 -10.59 -5.30
N ILE A 122 23.27 -9.89 -5.27
CA ILE A 122 22.49 -9.64 -4.06
C ILE A 122 21.36 -10.65 -3.95
N ASP A 123 21.30 -11.38 -2.83
CA ASP A 123 20.17 -12.24 -2.50
C ASP A 123 19.04 -11.41 -1.88
N VAL A 124 17.80 -11.87 -2.02
CA VAL A 124 16.64 -11.19 -1.44
C VAL A 124 16.75 -11.07 0.09
N THR A 125 17.45 -12.00 0.74
CA THR A 125 17.69 -11.98 2.19
C THR A 125 18.57 -10.81 2.64
N ASP A 126 19.44 -10.30 1.76
CA ASP A 126 20.29 -9.14 2.03
C ASP A 126 19.49 -7.84 2.13
N LEU A 127 18.24 -7.82 1.66
CA LEU A 127 17.32 -6.69 1.84
C LEU A 127 16.82 -6.56 3.28
N SER A 128 16.96 -7.60 4.10
CA SER A 128 16.37 -7.67 5.45
C SER A 128 16.71 -6.48 6.35
N PRO A 129 17.98 -6.02 6.45
CA PRO A 129 18.32 -4.86 7.28
C PRO A 129 17.61 -3.57 6.83
N MET A 130 17.51 -3.35 5.52
CA MET A 130 16.80 -2.21 4.95
C MET A 130 15.31 -2.28 5.25
N LEU A 131 14.70 -3.44 5.00
CA LEU A 131 13.27 -3.65 5.21
C LEU A 131 12.89 -3.46 6.68
N GLN A 132 13.69 -3.99 7.61
CA GLN A 132 13.47 -3.80 9.04
C GLN A 132 13.64 -2.35 9.48
N ALA A 133 14.68 -1.66 9.01
CA ALA A 133 14.94 -0.27 9.38
C ALA A 133 13.85 0.71 8.91
N LEU A 134 13.13 0.38 7.84
CA LEU A 134 12.02 1.18 7.31
C LEU A 134 10.65 0.58 7.64
N GLU A 135 10.61 -0.51 8.41
CA GLU A 135 9.39 -1.28 8.71
C GLU A 135 8.60 -1.73 7.46
N LEU A 136 9.31 -1.90 6.34
CA LEU A 136 8.74 -2.32 5.07
C LEU A 136 8.64 -3.84 4.99
N ARG A 137 7.66 -4.32 4.21
CA ARG A 137 7.44 -5.74 3.98
C ARG A 137 7.83 -6.11 2.55
N LEU A 138 8.54 -7.23 2.42
CA LEU A 138 8.68 -7.92 1.14
C LEU A 138 7.35 -8.57 0.78
N ARG A 139 6.81 -8.26 -0.40
CA ARG A 139 5.52 -8.76 -0.88
C ARG A 139 5.67 -9.90 -1.86
N ASN A 140 6.67 -9.80 -2.74
CA ASN A 140 6.96 -10.82 -3.73
C ASN A 140 8.43 -10.73 -4.13
N PHE A 141 8.99 -11.82 -4.64
CA PHE A 141 10.32 -11.80 -5.25
C PHE A 141 10.39 -12.82 -6.38
N ASN A 142 11.19 -12.49 -7.38
CA ASN A 142 11.48 -13.37 -8.51
C ASN A 142 12.99 -13.48 -8.67
N ARG A 143 13.54 -14.60 -8.19
CA ARG A 143 14.98 -14.89 -8.24
C ARG A 143 15.52 -14.96 -9.67
N LYS A 144 14.74 -15.47 -10.63
CA LYS A 144 15.18 -15.59 -12.03
C LYS A 144 15.43 -14.23 -12.67
N HIS A 145 14.67 -13.21 -12.27
CA HIS A 145 14.76 -11.87 -12.82
C HIS A 145 15.44 -10.87 -11.89
N ASN A 146 15.91 -11.31 -10.71
CA ASN A 146 16.44 -10.44 -9.66
C ASN A 146 15.47 -9.29 -9.32
N ILE A 147 14.18 -9.60 -9.19
CA ILE A 147 13.16 -8.60 -8.86
C ILE A 147 12.66 -8.84 -7.44
N ALA A 148 12.53 -7.78 -6.66
CA ALA A 148 11.83 -7.78 -5.39
C ALA A 148 10.71 -6.73 -5.40
N ILE A 149 9.53 -7.09 -4.94
CA ILE A 149 8.41 -6.17 -4.74
C ILE A 149 8.28 -5.94 -3.25
N ILE A 150 8.35 -4.67 -2.85
CA ILE A 150 8.29 -4.25 -1.45
C ILE A 150 7.14 -3.26 -1.25
N GLY A 151 6.58 -3.22 -0.05
CA GLY A 151 5.59 -2.22 0.31
C GLY A 151 6.15 -0.78 0.33
N VAL A 152 5.25 0.18 0.41
CA VAL A 152 5.56 1.61 0.67
C VAL A 152 5.47 1.93 2.16
N LEU A 153 6.03 3.09 2.55
CA LEU A 153 6.08 3.56 3.94
C LEU A 153 4.70 3.86 4.55
N ASP A 154 3.77 4.42 3.77
CA ASP A 154 2.40 4.72 4.20
C ASP A 154 1.43 4.77 3.02
N THR A 155 0.18 5.18 3.24
CA THR A 155 -0.87 5.23 2.21
C THR A 155 -1.10 6.63 1.62
N LYS A 156 -0.19 7.59 1.84
CA LYS A 156 -0.36 8.96 1.33
C LYS A 156 -0.07 9.04 -0.18
N ILE A 157 -0.51 10.13 -0.80
CA ILE A 157 -0.37 10.37 -2.24
C ILE A 157 1.07 10.33 -2.79
N ASP A 158 2.04 10.68 -1.95
CA ASP A 158 3.48 10.69 -2.27
C ASP A 158 4.22 9.46 -1.72
N ALA A 159 3.52 8.44 -1.22
CA ALA A 159 4.13 7.27 -0.57
C ALA A 159 5.16 6.56 -1.46
N VAL A 160 4.86 6.36 -2.75
CA VAL A 160 5.77 5.75 -3.72
C VAL A 160 7.08 6.54 -3.88
N PRO A 161 7.07 7.82 -4.32
CA PRO A 161 8.31 8.58 -4.48
C PRO A 161 9.07 8.76 -3.15
N ARG A 162 8.36 8.95 -2.03
CA ARG A 162 8.98 9.06 -0.70
C ARG A 162 9.65 7.76 -0.26
N THR A 163 9.06 6.61 -0.57
CA THR A 163 9.68 5.30 -0.31
C THR A 163 10.94 5.12 -1.15
N ILE A 164 10.89 5.46 -2.45
CA ILE A 164 12.06 5.38 -3.35
C ILE A 164 13.21 6.27 -2.83
N GLU A 165 12.90 7.47 -2.36
CA GLU A 165 13.91 8.34 -1.75
C GLU A 165 14.47 7.76 -0.45
N ALA A 166 13.62 7.21 0.42
CA ALA A 166 14.03 6.64 1.70
C ALA A 166 14.99 5.44 1.55
N ILE A 167 14.80 4.61 0.53
CA ILE A 167 15.67 3.46 0.28
C ILE A 167 16.99 3.84 -0.42
N ARG A 168 17.14 5.07 -0.91
CA ARG A 168 18.30 5.52 -1.70
C ARG A 168 19.65 5.27 -1.03
N LYS A 169 19.72 5.33 0.31
CA LYS A 169 20.95 5.02 1.07
C LYS A 169 21.40 3.56 0.97
N TRP A 170 20.54 2.66 0.50
CA TRP A 170 20.85 1.24 0.22
C TRP A 170 20.97 0.94 -1.28
N ASN A 171 21.29 1.95 -2.11
CA ASN A 171 21.51 1.79 -3.57
C ASN A 171 22.58 0.74 -3.97
N HIS A 172 23.37 0.25 -3.02
CA HIS A 172 24.32 -0.84 -3.23
C HIS A 172 23.62 -2.21 -3.27
N LEU A 173 22.37 -2.34 -2.83
CA LEU A 173 21.60 -3.59 -2.88
C LEU A 173 20.83 -3.78 -4.20
N TYR A 174 20.57 -2.70 -4.93
CA TYR A 174 19.74 -2.72 -6.12
C TYR A 174 20.33 -1.88 -7.26
N GLN A 175 19.95 -2.21 -8.49
CA GLN A 175 20.27 -1.45 -9.69
C GLN A 175 19.27 -0.33 -9.93
N SER A 176 17.97 -0.61 -9.76
CA SER A 176 16.89 0.36 -9.89
C SER A 176 15.82 0.17 -8.83
N ALA A 177 15.16 1.27 -8.49
CA ALA A 177 13.98 1.32 -7.65
C ALA A 177 12.92 2.15 -8.37
N ASP A 178 11.85 1.49 -8.78
CA ASP A 178 10.84 2.05 -9.65
C ASP A 178 9.45 1.86 -9.04
N PRO A 179 8.47 2.73 -9.35
CA PRO A 179 7.08 2.39 -9.15
C PRO A 179 6.76 1.03 -9.78
N ASP A 180 5.89 0.24 -9.15
CA ASP A 180 5.43 -1.00 -9.76
C ASP A 180 4.41 -0.69 -10.86
N PHE A 181 4.91 -0.45 -12.07
CA PHE A 181 4.13 0.01 -13.21
C PHE A 181 3.10 -1.01 -13.67
N ILE A 182 1.91 -0.51 -14.00
CA ILE A 182 0.82 -1.29 -14.58
C ILE A 182 0.85 -1.09 -16.09
N ILE A 183 1.01 -2.19 -16.82
CA ILE A 183 1.04 -2.19 -18.29
C ILE A 183 -0.24 -2.85 -18.79
N PHE A 184 -1.04 -2.11 -19.56
CA PHE A 184 -2.23 -2.65 -20.21
C PHE A 184 -1.83 -3.35 -21.49
N ARG A 185 -2.13 -4.65 -21.58
CA ARG A 185 -2.03 -5.38 -22.84
C ARG A 185 -3.37 -5.25 -23.56
N LYS A 186 -3.35 -4.72 -24.78
CA LYS A 186 -4.50 -4.85 -25.69
C LYS A 186 -4.62 -6.32 -26.05
N ILE A 187 -5.76 -6.91 -25.76
CA ILE A 187 -6.14 -8.22 -26.27
C ILE A 187 -6.88 -7.91 -27.57
N ASP A 188 -6.20 -8.06 -28.69
CA ASP A 188 -6.85 -8.02 -29.99
C ASP A 188 -7.73 -9.28 -30.10
N TYR A 189 -9.02 -9.09 -30.29
CA TYR A 189 -10.02 -10.16 -30.48
C TYR A 189 -10.17 -10.50 -31.96
#